data_AF-A0A9Q5GIG3-F1
#
_entry.id   AF-A0A9Q5GIG3-F1
#
_cell.length_a   1.000
_cell.length_b   1.000
_cell.length_c   1.000
_cell.angle_alpha   90.00
_cell.angle_beta   90.00
_cell.angle_gamma   90.00
#
_symmetry.space_group_name_H-M   'P 1'
#
loop_
_entity.id
_entity.type
_entity.pdbx_description
1 polymer ?
#
loop_
_entity_poly.entity_id
_entity_poly.type
_entity_poly.pdbx_seq_one_letter_code
_entity_poly.pdbx_strand_id
1 'polypeptide(L)'
;MKGIFIGHIYHKMPANETDEHGNRDIIINLCFGPIEATIYGITKDNQYYKDDTFPACLGDDELENEYRIISKSEMLEAINSEIRVCELNGGNAIAEALKLEREKIERRQKK
;
A
#
# COMPACT_ATOMS: atom_id res chain seq x y z
N MET A 1 -6.00 6.45 13.88
CA MET A 1 -5.25 5.63 12.89
C MET A 1 -4.18 4.82 13.63
N LYS A 2 -3.96 3.56 13.24
CA LYS A 2 -2.89 2.72 13.81
C LYS A 2 -1.81 2.53 12.74
N GLY A 3 -0.57 2.80 13.10
CA GLY A 3 0.59 2.76 12.22
C GLY A 3 1.86 3.07 12.99
N ILE A 4 3.01 2.98 12.31
CA ILE A 4 4.33 3.28 12.88
C ILE A 4 5.13 4.18 11.94
N PHE A 5 6.07 4.94 12.51
CA PHE A 5 7.05 5.68 11.72
C PHE A 5 8.31 4.84 11.54
N ILE A 6 8.78 4.73 10.31
CA ILE A 6 10.09 4.17 9.96
C ILE A 6 10.80 5.24 9.13
N GLY A 7 11.78 5.91 9.74
CA GLY A 7 12.34 7.13 9.17
C GLY A 7 11.27 8.22 9.00
N HIS A 8 11.12 8.74 7.77
CA HIS A 8 10.14 9.78 7.43
C HIS A 8 8.81 9.23 6.90
N ILE A 9 8.64 7.91 6.89
CA ILE A 9 7.48 7.22 6.33
C ILE A 9 6.61 6.71 7.47
N TYR A 10 5.32 7.04 7.43
CA TYR A 10 4.28 6.50 8.27
C TYR A 10 3.62 5.30 7.58
N HIS A 11 3.86 4.12 8.12
CA HIS A 11 3.32 2.84 7.66
C HIS A 11 2.02 2.55 8.40
N LYS A 12 0.92 2.40 7.66
CA LYS A 12 -0.42 2.21 8.23
C LYS A 12 -0.86 0.74 8.15
N MET A 13 -1.80 0.39 9.03
CA MET A 13 -2.55 -0.86 8.88
C MET A 13 -3.29 -0.91 7.54
N PRO A 14 -3.40 -2.09 6.90
CA PRO A 14 -4.25 -2.30 5.72
C PRO A 14 -5.69 -1.82 5.97
N ALA A 15 -6.38 -1.37 4.93
CA ALA A 15 -7.77 -0.96 5.04
C ALA A 15 -8.68 -2.18 5.24
N ASN A 16 -9.63 -2.06 6.17
CA ASN A 16 -10.65 -3.07 6.43
C ASN A 16 -11.85 -2.94 5.47
N GLU A 17 -12.11 -1.72 4.99
CA GLU A 17 -13.27 -1.35 4.18
C GLU A 17 -12.82 -0.85 2.81
N THR A 18 -13.71 -0.91 1.83
CA THR A 18 -13.48 -0.30 0.52
C THR A 18 -13.81 1.19 0.53
N ASP A 19 -13.14 1.95 -0.33
CA ASP A 19 -13.49 3.34 -0.62
C ASP A 19 -14.82 3.47 -1.40
N GLU A 20 -15.21 4.70 -1.73
CA GLU A 20 -16.43 5.00 -2.49
C GLU A 20 -16.43 4.44 -3.93
N HIS A 21 -15.25 4.08 -4.46
CA HIS A 21 -15.07 3.46 -5.76
C HIS A 21 -15.02 1.93 -5.69
N GLY A 22 -15.07 1.35 -4.48
CA GLY A 22 -14.99 -0.08 -4.24
C GLY A 22 -13.55 -0.64 -4.23
N ASN A 23 -12.53 0.23 -4.19
CA ASN A 23 -11.14 -0.18 -4.05
C ASN A 23 -10.78 -0.34 -2.58
N ARG A 24 -9.77 -1.15 -2.28
CA ARG A 24 -9.26 -1.34 -0.92
C ARG A 24 -7.75 -1.32 -0.88
N ASP A 25 -7.21 -0.43 -0.06
CA ASP A 25 -5.78 -0.31 0.18
C ASP A 25 -5.26 -1.45 1.06
N ILE A 26 -4.11 -2.00 0.67
CA ILE A 26 -3.42 -3.11 1.34
C ILE A 26 -2.13 -2.62 1.98
N ILE A 27 -1.31 -1.88 1.23
CA ILE A 27 -0.11 -1.21 1.75
C ILE A 27 -0.35 0.29 1.65
N ILE A 28 -0.13 1.02 2.74
CA ILE A 28 -0.36 2.46 2.82
C ILE A 28 0.85 3.08 3.51
N ASN A 29 1.72 3.69 2.72
CA ASN A 29 2.92 4.35 3.18
C ASN A 29 2.78 5.84 2.90
N LEU A 30 2.71 6.66 3.96
CA LEU A 30 2.59 8.12 3.86
C LEU A 30 3.92 8.74 4.22
N CYS A 31 4.49 9.56 3.34
CA CYS A 31 5.81 10.12 3.53
C CYS A 31 5.71 11.65 3.65
N PHE A 32 6.47 12.20 4.58
CA PHE A 32 6.64 13.65 4.71
C PHE A 32 7.87 14.06 3.89
N GLY A 33 7.75 14.04 2.56
CA GLY A 33 8.84 14.22 1.60
C GLY A 33 8.36 14.29 0.14
N PRO A 34 9.26 14.20 -0.86
CA PRO A 34 8.93 14.40 -2.28
C PRO A 34 8.06 13.29 -2.90
N ILE A 35 7.93 12.15 -2.23
CA ILE A 35 6.82 11.22 -2.46
C ILE A 35 5.93 11.39 -1.24
N GLU A 36 4.68 11.76 -1.43
CA GLU A 36 3.73 12.00 -0.34
C GLU A 36 3.04 10.70 0.10
N ALA A 37 2.77 9.81 -0.86
CA ALA A 37 2.19 8.52 -0.57
C ALA A 37 2.60 7.46 -1.60
N THR A 38 2.74 6.22 -1.13
CA THR A 38 2.74 5.03 -1.98
C THR A 38 1.69 4.07 -1.46
N ILE A 39 0.70 3.77 -2.29
CA ILE A 39 -0.43 2.91 -1.97
C ILE A 39 -0.43 1.72 -2.92
N TYR A 40 -0.60 0.52 -2.35
CA TYR A 40 -0.92 -0.68 -3.11
C TYR A 40 -2.27 -1.19 -2.66
N GLY A 41 -3.13 -1.55 -3.60
CA GLY A 41 -4.46 -2.06 -3.25
C GLY A 41 -5.05 -3.02 -4.28
N ILE A 42 -6.33 -3.31 -4.08
CA ILE A 42 -7.15 -4.11 -4.99
C ILE A 42 -8.40 -3.33 -5.39
N THR A 43 -8.73 -3.35 -6.68
CA THR A 43 -9.93 -2.70 -7.21
C THR A 43 -11.18 -3.54 -7.01
N LYS A 44 -12.36 -2.93 -7.20
CA LYS A 44 -13.65 -3.64 -7.24
C LYS A 44 -13.68 -4.80 -8.25
N ASP A 45 -12.90 -4.66 -9.33
CA ASP A 45 -12.80 -5.64 -10.43
C ASP A 45 -11.72 -6.69 -10.16
N ASN A 46 -11.19 -6.74 -8.93
CA ASN A 46 -10.14 -7.66 -8.48
C ASN A 46 -8.81 -7.52 -9.20
N GLN A 47 -8.51 -6.34 -9.73
CA GLN A 47 -7.18 -6.00 -10.26
C GLN A 47 -6.33 -5.39 -9.14
N TYR A 48 -5.04 -5.67 -9.13
CA TYR A 48 -4.13 -5.03 -8.19
C TYR A 48 -3.62 -3.72 -8.79
N TYR A 49 -3.39 -2.71 -7.95
CA TYR A 49 -2.83 -1.45 -8.39
C TYR A 49 -1.69 -0.98 -7.49
N LYS A 50 -0.91 -0.05 -8.05
CA LYS A 50 0.00 0.83 -7.33
C LYS A 50 -0.39 2.27 -7.68
N ASP A 51 -0.44 3.13 -6.68
CA ASP A 51 -0.65 4.57 -6.80
C ASP A 51 0.44 5.29 -6.01
N ASP A 52 1.29 6.03 -6.70
CA ASP A 52 2.27 6.92 -6.08
C ASP A 52 1.77 8.36 -6.20
N THR A 53 1.69 9.07 -5.07
CA THR A 53 1.36 10.49 -5.01
C THR A 53 2.62 11.29 -4.71
N PHE A 54 2.87 12.32 -5.50
CA PHE A 54 4.04 13.19 -5.38
C PHE A 54 3.69 14.64 -5.73
N PRO A 55 4.45 15.64 -5.25
CA PRO A 55 4.23 17.03 -5.63
C PRO A 55 4.46 17.23 -7.13
N ALA A 56 3.54 17.95 -7.78
CA ALA A 56 3.72 18.40 -9.16
C ALA A 56 4.95 19.32 -9.24
N CYS A 57 5.75 19.19 -10.29
CA CYS A 57 6.98 19.98 -10.44
C CYS A 57 6.67 21.50 -10.37
N LEU A 58 7.16 22.17 -9.31
CA LEU A 58 7.24 23.63 -9.11
C LEU A 58 5.96 24.40 -8.75
N GLY A 59 4.96 23.77 -8.13
CA GLY A 59 3.85 24.48 -7.48
C GLY A 59 3.49 23.83 -6.15
N ASP A 60 3.58 24.60 -5.05
CA ASP A 60 3.47 24.09 -3.66
C ASP A 60 2.12 23.43 -3.30
N ASP A 61 1.13 23.41 -4.21
CA ASP A 61 -0.25 23.01 -3.91
C ASP A 61 -0.86 21.97 -4.88
N GLU A 62 -0.16 21.52 -5.93
CA GLU A 62 -0.69 20.53 -6.87
C GLU A 62 -0.02 19.16 -6.67
N LEU A 63 -0.83 18.10 -6.50
CA LEU A 63 -0.37 16.73 -6.39
C LEU A 63 -0.57 16.00 -7.72
N GLU A 64 0.45 15.24 -8.12
CA GLU A 64 0.39 14.29 -9.22
C GLU A 64 0.26 12.86 -8.68
N ASN A 65 -0.45 12.03 -9.44
CA ASN A 65 -0.65 10.62 -9.15
C ASN A 65 -0.17 9.77 -10.33
N GLU A 66 0.71 8.81 -10.05
CA GLU A 66 1.05 7.75 -10.98
C GLU A 66 0.30 6.47 -10.59
N TYR A 67 -0.88 6.30 -11.20
CA TYR A 67 -1.69 5.10 -11.04
C TYR A 67 -1.40 4.07 -12.12
N ARG A 68 -1.13 2.81 -11.72
CA ARG A 68 -1.05 1.68 -12.66
C ARG A 68 -1.59 0.37 -12.10
N ILE A 69 -2.19 -0.43 -12.98
CA ILE A 69 -2.54 -1.82 -12.69
C ILE A 69 -1.25 -2.66 -12.68
N ILE A 70 -1.11 -3.48 -11.64
CA ILE A 70 0.05 -4.35 -11.43
C ILE A 70 -0.36 -5.83 -11.42
N SER A 71 0.62 -6.69 -11.64
CA SER A 71 0.45 -8.13 -11.58
C SER A 71 0.28 -8.63 -10.13
N LYS A 72 -0.30 -9.83 -9.98
CA LYS A 72 -0.35 -10.55 -8.68
C LYS A 72 1.05 -10.74 -8.09
N SER A 73 2.05 -11.03 -8.93
CA SER A 73 3.44 -11.20 -8.49
C SER A 73 4.03 -9.91 -7.93
N GLU A 74 3.84 -8.77 -8.60
CA GLU A 74 4.31 -7.47 -8.10
C GLU A 74 3.67 -7.11 -6.75
N MET A 75 2.35 -7.33 -6.60
CA MET A 75 1.66 -7.12 -5.33
C MET A 75 2.23 -8.00 -4.20
N LEU A 76 2.46 -9.29 -4.47
CA LEU A 76 3.02 -10.21 -3.47
C LEU A 76 4.45 -9.83 -3.09
N GLU A 77 5.26 -9.36 -4.04
CA GLU A 77 6.61 -8.85 -3.79
C GLU A 77 6.60 -7.59 -2.92
N ALA A 78 5.69 -6.65 -3.21
CA ALA A 78 5.50 -5.45 -2.40
C ALA A 78 5.10 -5.81 -0.96
N ILE A 79 4.15 -6.73 -0.78
CA ILE A 79 3.73 -7.20 0.55
C ILE A 79 4.89 -7.85 1.31
N ASN A 80 5.67 -8.73 0.67
CA ASN A 80 6.82 -9.38 1.30
C ASN A 80 7.88 -8.36 1.72
N SER A 81 8.11 -7.34 0.90
CA SER A 81 9.06 -6.27 1.21
C SER A 81 8.61 -5.43 2.40
N GLU A 82 7.33 -5.05 2.43
CA GLU A 82 6.73 -4.28 3.52
C GLU A 82 6.70 -5.07 4.84
N ILE A 83 6.35 -6.37 4.80
CA ILE A 83 6.44 -7.25 5.97
C ILE A 83 7.84 -7.21 6.57
N ARG A 84 8.88 -7.39 5.74
CA ARG A 84 10.27 -7.37 6.20
C ARG A 84 10.64 -6.04 6.83
N VAL A 85 10.25 -4.92 6.23
CA VAL A 85 10.49 -3.57 6.76
C VAL A 85 9.81 -3.40 8.12
N CYS A 86 8.54 -3.78 8.23
CA CYS A 86 7.77 -3.70 9.47
C CYS A 86 8.36 -4.59 10.58
N GLU A 87 8.70 -5.85 10.32
CA GLU A 87 9.28 -6.77 11.31
C GLU A 87 10.61 -6.27 11.88
N LEU A 88 11.47 -5.71 11.03
CA LEU A 88 12.77 -5.18 11.45
C LEU A 88 12.66 -3.92 12.31
N ASN A 89 11.54 -3.18 12.22
CA ASN A 89 11.37 -1.88 12.86
C ASN A 89 10.24 -1.85 13.91
N GLY A 90 9.80 -3.02 14.41
CA GLY A 90 8.80 -3.12 15.48
C GLY A 90 7.34 -2.96 15.03
N GLY A 91 7.08 -2.96 13.72
CA GLY A 91 5.76 -2.94 13.08
C GLY A 91 5.04 -4.28 13.04
N ASN A 92 5.24 -5.15 14.03
CA ASN A 92 4.77 -6.54 14.01
C ASN A 92 3.27 -6.67 13.74
N ALA A 93 2.44 -5.77 14.28
CA ALA A 93 0.99 -5.80 14.04
C ALA A 93 0.62 -5.56 12.56
N ILE A 94 1.36 -4.68 11.88
CA ILE A 94 1.17 -4.41 10.44
C ILE A 94 1.69 -5.60 9.63
N ALA A 95 2.86 -6.12 9.99
CA ALA A 95 3.43 -7.31 9.34
C ALA A 95 2.49 -8.52 9.42
N GLU A 96 1.90 -8.80 10.58
CA GLU A 96 0.92 -9.89 10.73
C GLU A 96 -0.34 -9.65 9.89
N ALA A 97 -0.87 -8.43 9.84
CA ALA A 97 -2.00 -8.10 8.97
C ALA A 97 -1.66 -8.30 7.49
N LEU A 98 -0.46 -7.90 7.06
CA LEU A 98 0.01 -8.08 5.70
C LEU A 98 0.27 -9.54 5.34
N LYS A 99 0.72 -10.38 6.27
CA LYS A 99 0.80 -11.84 6.06
C LYS A 99 -0.58 -12.44 5.76
N LEU A 100 -1.61 -12.03 6.50
CA LEU A 100 -2.99 -12.46 6.24
C LEU A 100 -3.47 -11.97 4.86
N GLU A 101 -3.14 -10.76 4.46
CA GLU A 101 -3.46 -10.26 3.12
C GLU A 101 -2.76 -11.04 2.02
N ARG A 102 -1.47 -11.38 2.22
CA ARG A 102 -0.70 -12.23 1.31
C ARG A 102 -1.39 -13.58 1.09
N GLU A 103 -1.79 -14.26 2.18
CA GLU A 103 -2.48 -15.54 2.10
C GLU A 103 -3.81 -15.44 1.33
N LYS A 104 -4.59 -14.36 1.55
CA LYS A 104 -5.83 -14.11 0.80
C LYS A 104 -5.55 -13.97 -0.69
N ILE A 105 -4.50 -13.24 -1.06
CA ILE A 105 -4.10 -13.04 -2.46
C ILE A 105 -3.63 -14.35 -3.08
N GLU A 106 -2.81 -15.13 -2.37
CA GLU A 106 -2.33 -16.43 -2.85
C GLU A 106 -3.49 -17.39 -3.14
N ARG A 107 -4.46 -17.49 -2.22
CA ARG A 107 -5.64 -18.37 -2.34
C ARG A 107 -6.62 -17.95 -3.45
N ARG A 108 -6.59 -16.70 -3.90
CA ARG A 108 -7.38 -16.25 -5.06
C ARG A 108 -6.83 -16.92 -6.33
N GLN A 109 -7.52 -17.97 -6.79
CA GLN A 109 -7.30 -18.56 -8.11
C GLN A 109 -7.89 -17.63 -9.18
N LYS A 110 -7.21 -17.50 -10.33
CA LYS A 110 -7.82 -16.92 -11.54
C LYS A 110 -9.02 -17.81 -11.89
N LYS A 111 -10.24 -17.24 -11.81
CA LYS A 111 -11.41 -17.83 -12.48
C LYS A 111 -11.24 -17.65 -13.99
#